data_AF-Q2ERH8-F1
#
_entry.id   AF-Q2ERH8-F1
#
_cell.length_a   1.000
_cell.length_b   1.000
_cell.length_c   1.000
_cell.angle_alpha   90.00
_cell.angle_beta   90.00
_cell.angle_gamma   90.00
#
_symmetry.space_group_name_H-M   'P 1'
#
loop_
_entity.id
_entity.type
_entity.pdbx_description
1 polymer ?
#
loop_
_entity_poly.entity_id
_entity_poly.type
_entity_poly.pdbx_seq_one_letter_code
_entity_poly.pdbx_strand_id
1 'polypeptide(L)' 'IQKEVTTYIKKIGYNPATVAFVPISGWHGDNMLEASANMGWFKGWKVER' A
#
# COMPACT_ATOMS: atom_id res chain seq x y z
N ILE A 1 -10.97 -0.81 -1.21
CA ILE A 1 -9.75 -1.62 -1.49
C ILE A 1 -8.95 -2.01 -0.25
N GLN A 2 -8.34 -1.11 0.53
CA GLN A 2 -7.39 -1.51 1.59
C GLN A 2 -8.06 -2.46 2.61
N LYS A 3 -9.23 -2.06 3.15
CA LYS A 3 -10.00 -2.87 4.09
C LYS A 3 -10.38 -4.26 3.55
N GLU A 4 -10.79 -4.34 2.29
CA GLU A 4 -11.24 -5.59 1.67
C GLU A 4 -10.06 -6.52 1.41
N VAL A 5 -8.95 -5.99 0.89
CA VAL A 5 -7.72 -6.75 0.64
C VAL A 5 -7.11 -7.24 1.96
N THR A 6 -7.06 -6.40 3.00
CA THR A 6 -6.65 -6.80 4.36
C THR A 6 -7.47 -7.98 4.88
N THR A 7 -8.79 -7.95 4.69
CA THR A 7 -9.68 -9.04 5.12
C THR A 7 -9.40 -10.32 4.33
N TYR A 8 -9.15 -10.20 3.02
CA TYR A 8 -8.92 -11.34 2.14
C TYR A 8 -7.57 -12.03 2.40
N ILE A 9 -6.48 -11.27 2.51
CA ILE A 9 -5.14 -11.83 2.78
C ILE A 9 -5.07 -12.47 4.17
N LYS A 10 -5.79 -11.92 5.16
CA LYS A 10 -5.93 -12.52 6.48
C LYS A 10 -6.62 -13.88 6.42
N LYS A 11 -7.67 -14.01 5.58
CA LYS A 11 -8.39 -15.26 5.35
C LYS A 11 -7.50 -16.33 4.71
N ILE A 12 -6.56 -15.94 3.85
CA ILE A 12 -5.60 -16.84 3.21
C ILE A 12 -4.51 -17.30 4.19
N GLY A 13 -4.28 -16.57 5.28
CA GLY A 13 -3.31 -16.92 6.33
C GLY A 13 -2.10 -15.98 6.40
N TYR A 14 -2.08 -14.90 5.63
CA TYR A 14 -1.04 -13.87 5.74
C TYR A 14 -1.35 -12.91 6.89
N ASN A 15 -0.31 -12.39 7.55
CA ASN A 15 -0.45 -11.31 8.52
C ASN A 15 -0.58 -9.96 7.79
N PRO A 16 -1.72 -9.25 7.85
CA PRO A 16 -1.86 -7.98 7.15
C PRO A 16 -0.94 -6.87 7.69
N ALA A 17 -0.46 -6.97 8.93
CA ALA A 17 0.43 -5.97 9.52
C ALA A 17 1.84 -5.98 8.89
N THR A 18 2.21 -7.07 8.22
CA THR A 18 3.50 -7.20 7.51
C THR A 18 3.41 -6.76 6.05
N VAL A 19 2.23 -6.36 5.57
CA VAL A 19 1.97 -6.02 4.16
C VAL A 19 1.81 -4.52 3.99
N ALA A 20 2.64 -3.94 3.13
CA ALA A 20 2.58 -2.52 2.78
C ALA A 20 1.48 -2.25 1.73
N PHE A 21 0.71 -1.18 1.95
CA PHE A 21 -0.24 -0.66 0.97
C PHE A 21 0.29 0.67 0.44
N VAL A 22 0.62 0.72 -0.85
CA VAL A 22 1.15 1.91 -1.51
C VAL A 22 0.24 2.29 -2.67
N PRO A 23 -0.36 3.50 -2.68
CA PRO A 23 -1.12 3.98 -3.82
C PRO A 23 -0.14 4.35 -4.93
N ILE A 24 -0.27 3.73 -6.11
CA ILE A 24 0.62 3.96 -7.26
C ILE A 24 -0.20 4.30 -8.51
N SER A 25 0.44 4.99 -9.46
CA SER A 25 -0.03 5.08 -10.85
C SER A 25 1.04 4.53 -11.76
N GLY A 26 0.81 3.35 -12.34
CA GLY A 26 1.78 2.75 -13.26
C GLY A 26 1.98 3.55 -14.55
N TRP A 27 0.96 4.29 -14.99
CA TRP A 27 1.02 5.10 -16.21
C TRP A 27 1.84 6.39 -16.01
N HIS A 28 1.60 7.10 -14.91
CA HIS A 28 2.29 8.36 -14.62
C HIS A 28 3.59 8.16 -13.81
N GLY A 29 3.84 6.95 -13.29
CA GLY A 29 5.02 6.64 -12.47
C GLY A 29 4.91 7.05 -11.00
N ASP A 30 3.71 7.43 -10.53
CA ASP A 30 3.51 7.91 -9.16
C ASP A 30 3.83 6.82 -8.12
N ASN A 31 4.66 7.14 -7.12
CA ASN A 31 5.03 6.28 -5.98
C ASN A 31 5.69 4.95 -6.37
N MET A 32 6.24 4.83 -7.59
CA MET A 32 6.90 3.61 -8.08
C MET A 32 8.38 3.53 -7.65
N LEU A 33 9.12 4.62 -7.88
CA LEU A 33 10.53 4.76 -7.49
C LEU A 33 10.73 5.90 -6.50
N GLU A 34 9.97 6.98 -6.67
CA GLU A 34 10.01 8.19 -5.84
C GLU A 34 8.60 8.59 -5.40
N ALA A 35 8.52 9.37 -4.32
CA ALA A 35 7.24 9.85 -3.80
C ALA A 35 6.59 10.83 -4.79
N SER A 36 5.31 10.61 -5.09
CA SER A 36 4.53 11.45 -5.99
C SER A 36 4.14 12.77 -5.33
N ALA A 37 4.32 13.87 -6.06
CA ALA A 37 3.79 15.18 -5.67
C ALA A 37 2.25 15.24 -5.75
N ASN A 38 1.61 14.39 -6.57
CA ASN A 38 0.16 14.34 -6.75
C ASN A 38 -0.57 13.72 -5.54
N MET A 39 0.15 12.98 -4.70
CA MET A 39 -0.41 12.25 -3.56
C MET A 39 0.13 12.77 -2.23
N GLY A 40 0.12 14.09 -2.05
CA GLY A 40 0.63 14.74 -0.81
C GLY A 40 -0.05 14.30 0.49
N TRP A 41 -1.23 13.68 0.42
CA TRP A 41 -1.94 13.07 1.55
C TRP A 41 -1.33 11.73 2.00
N PHE A 42 -0.62 11.01 1.13
CA PHE A 42 0.04 9.76 1.47
C PHE A 42 1.41 10.06 2.10
N LYS A 43 1.59 9.65 3.37
CA LYS A 43 2.82 9.92 4.14
C LYS A 43 3.76 8.70 4.25
N GLY A 44 3.50 7.67 3.44
CA GLY A 44 4.24 6.41 3.47
C GLY A 44 3.46 5.27 4.12
N TRP A 45 4.14 4.14 4.29
CA TRP A 45 3.59 2.91 4.87
C TRP A 45 4.46 2.43 6.03
N LYS A 46 3.84 1.71 6.96
CA LYS A 46 4.53 1.03 8.07
C LYS A 46 4.18 -0.45 8.02
N VAL A 47 5.20 -1.30 8.14
CA VAL A 47 5.02 -2.74 8.31
C VAL A 47 5.63 -3.15 9.64
N GLU A 48 4.97 -4.08 10.32
CA GLU A 48 5.53 -4.81 11.45
C GLU A 48 6.33 -5.99 10.91
N ARG A 49 7.49 -6.29 11.53
CA ARG A 49 8.32 -7.45 11.17
C ARG A 49 8.19 -8.53 12.22
#